data_AF-N1W8M3-F1
#
_entry.id   AF-N1W8M3-F1
#
_cell.length_a   1.000
_cell.length_b   1.000
_cell.length_c   1.000
_cell.angle_alpha   90.00
_cell.angle_beta   90.00
_cell.angle_gamma   90.00
#
_symmetry.space_group_name_H-M   'P 1'
#
loop_
_entity.id
_entity.type
_entity.pdbx_description
1 polymer ?
#
loop_
_entity_poly.entity_id
_entity_poly.type
_entity_poly.pdbx_seq_one_letter_code
_entity_poly.pdbx_strand_id
1 'polypeptide(L)'
;MGRNIYTVKSASNGGYAITGRLVYDGTGKLVRKGQSNWASSGEIDRFVLHLEERNPTSFEYDPIGRVKKTILPTAYEGETTPTIITTAYNSAFETTETHSSGTSKRIVKNASGEILYVEDFASDGSAAKIGFCYDIAGNRTKKSDLNDSNLMSCPNASAGVPTKDVSGKNQAFWSYDAFGKLRAESDPDLGVSSYNYNAFGDLISST
;
A
#
# COMPACT_ATOMS: atom_id res chain seq x y z
N MET A 1 -14.51 -29.34 -2.92
CA MET A 1 -14.28 -28.38 -4.02
C MET A 1 -12.79 -28.29 -4.27
N GLY A 2 -12.34 -28.51 -5.52
CA GLY A 2 -10.93 -28.38 -5.88
C GLY A 2 -10.48 -26.92 -5.89
N ARG A 3 -9.20 -26.66 -5.60
CA ARG A 3 -8.59 -25.33 -5.67
C ARG A 3 -7.88 -25.17 -7.00
N ASN A 4 -7.94 -23.97 -7.57
CA ASN A 4 -7.24 -23.66 -8.81
C ASN A 4 -5.73 -23.67 -8.54
N ILE A 5 -4.95 -24.37 -9.38
CA ILE A 5 -3.48 -24.43 -9.28
C ILE A 5 -2.78 -23.63 -10.38
N TYR A 6 -3.45 -23.34 -11.49
CA TYR A 6 -3.04 -22.40 -12.53
C TYR A 6 -4.18 -22.24 -13.55
N THR A 7 -4.13 -21.18 -14.36
CA THR A 7 -5.07 -20.95 -15.46
C THR A 7 -4.31 -20.71 -16.75
N VAL A 8 -4.79 -21.27 -17.85
CA VAL A 8 -4.30 -21.02 -19.21
C VAL A 8 -5.28 -20.09 -19.92
N LYS A 9 -4.76 -19.12 -20.67
CA LYS A 9 -5.56 -18.16 -21.46
C LYS A 9 -4.88 -17.86 -22.78
N SER A 10 -5.67 -17.54 -23.80
CA SER A 10 -5.15 -17.02 -25.07
C SER A 10 -4.54 -15.64 -24.87
N ALA A 11 -3.38 -15.40 -25.48
CA ALA A 11 -2.67 -14.13 -25.49
C ALA A 11 -2.94 -13.35 -26.79
N SER A 12 -2.66 -12.04 -26.77
CA SER A 12 -2.90 -11.14 -27.92
C SER A 12 -2.07 -11.47 -29.17
N ASN A 13 -0.96 -12.19 -29.01
CA ASN A 13 -0.08 -12.62 -30.09
C ASN A 13 -0.50 -13.98 -30.71
N GLY A 14 -1.68 -14.50 -30.37
CA GLY A 14 -2.14 -15.83 -30.82
C GLY A 14 -1.49 -17.01 -30.09
N GLY A 15 -0.60 -16.75 -29.13
CA GLY A 15 -0.07 -17.77 -28.21
C GLY A 15 -0.97 -18.01 -27.00
N TYR A 16 -0.48 -18.82 -26.06
CA TYR A 16 -1.20 -19.15 -24.82
C TYR A 16 -0.32 -18.86 -23.61
N ALA A 17 -0.86 -18.18 -22.62
CA ALA A 17 -0.18 -17.86 -21.37
C ALA A 17 -0.75 -18.70 -20.23
N ILE A 18 0.13 -19.22 -19.37
CA ILE A 18 -0.22 -19.91 -18.14
C ILE A 18 0.17 -19.06 -16.93
N THR A 19 -0.74 -18.92 -15.98
CA THR A 19 -0.40 -18.32 -14.69
C THR A 19 0.58 -19.22 -13.94
N GLY A 20 1.49 -18.66 -13.15
CA GLY A 20 2.37 -19.51 -12.36
C GLY A 20 1.62 -20.41 -11.38
N ARG A 21 2.18 -21.58 -11.11
CA ARG A 21 1.61 -22.61 -10.25
C ARG A 21 1.37 -22.08 -8.84
N LEU A 22 0.19 -22.35 -8.28
CA LEU A 22 -0.20 -22.08 -6.91
C LEU A 22 -0.05 -23.35 -6.08
N VAL A 23 0.69 -23.26 -4.97
CA VAL A 23 0.86 -24.37 -4.01
C VAL A 23 0.22 -23.98 -2.71
N TYR A 24 -0.63 -24.88 -2.20
CA TYR A 24 -1.33 -24.69 -0.93
C TYR A 24 -0.81 -25.65 0.14
N ASP A 25 -0.82 -25.23 1.40
CA ASP A 25 -0.60 -26.13 2.54
C ASP A 25 -1.84 -27.02 2.82
N GLY A 26 -1.73 -27.92 3.80
CA GLY A 26 -2.82 -28.84 4.19
C GLY A 26 -4.06 -28.13 4.76
N THR A 27 -3.96 -26.87 5.18
CA THR A 27 -5.10 -26.03 5.59
C THR A 27 -5.66 -25.20 4.44
N GLY A 28 -4.97 -25.21 3.30
CA GLY A 28 -5.33 -24.45 2.13
C GLY A 28 -4.88 -22.99 2.15
N LYS A 29 -3.77 -22.64 2.79
CA LYS A 29 -3.15 -21.32 2.60
C LYS A 29 -2.15 -21.39 1.44
N LEU A 30 -2.02 -20.31 0.66
CA LEU A 30 -1.12 -20.24 -0.49
C LEU A 30 0.32 -20.10 0.00
N VAL A 31 1.13 -21.14 -0.07
CA VAL A 31 2.52 -21.10 0.43
C VAL A 31 3.54 -20.77 -0.65
N ARG A 32 3.25 -21.05 -1.92
CA ARG A 32 4.12 -20.68 -3.05
C ARG A 32 3.30 -20.26 -4.26
N LYS A 33 3.79 -19.25 -4.98
CA LYS A 33 3.25 -18.77 -6.25
C LYS A 33 4.37 -18.66 -7.27
N GLY A 34 4.30 -19.46 -8.32
CA GLY A 34 5.21 -19.36 -9.46
C GLY A 34 4.98 -18.08 -10.28
N GLN A 35 5.98 -17.75 -11.09
CA GLN A 35 5.88 -16.78 -12.17
C GLN A 35 5.07 -17.36 -13.34
N SER A 36 4.30 -16.52 -14.02
CA SER A 36 3.61 -16.89 -15.27
C SER A 36 4.60 -17.30 -16.36
N ASN A 37 4.14 -18.15 -17.28
CA ASN A 37 4.93 -18.63 -18.41
C ASN A 37 4.07 -18.74 -19.68
N TRP A 38 4.70 -19.11 -20.79
CA TRP A 38 3.99 -19.55 -21.99
C TRP A 38 3.54 -21.01 -21.84
N ALA A 39 2.38 -21.30 -22.42
CA ALA A 39 1.77 -22.60 -22.54
C ALA A 39 1.75 -23.06 -24.01
N SER A 40 1.67 -24.37 -24.19
CA SER A 40 1.41 -24.97 -25.50
C SER A 40 -0.07 -24.84 -25.88
N SER A 41 -0.39 -24.93 -27.18
CA SER A 41 -1.77 -24.79 -27.66
C SER A 41 -2.74 -25.83 -27.10
N GLY A 42 -2.28 -27.04 -26.81
CA GLY A 42 -3.12 -28.09 -26.24
C GLY A 42 -3.50 -27.88 -24.77
N GLU A 43 -2.82 -26.97 -24.06
CA GLU A 43 -3.06 -26.70 -22.64
C GLU A 43 -4.28 -25.80 -22.39
N ILE A 44 -4.85 -25.19 -23.43
CA ILE A 44 -6.10 -24.42 -23.31
C ILE A 44 -7.32 -25.33 -23.15
N ASP A 45 -7.31 -26.50 -23.79
CA ASP A 45 -8.43 -27.45 -23.83
C ASP A 45 -8.21 -28.67 -22.92
N ARG A 46 -6.99 -28.85 -22.41
CA ARG A 46 -6.63 -30.01 -21.59
C ARG A 46 -5.75 -29.60 -20.41
N PHE A 47 -6.06 -30.16 -19.25
CA PHE A 47 -5.21 -30.07 -18.07
C PHE A 47 -3.86 -30.77 -18.27
N VAL A 48 -2.75 -30.07 -17.98
CA VAL A 48 -1.38 -30.57 -17.98
C VAL A 48 -0.72 -30.18 -16.65
N LEU A 49 -0.38 -31.18 -15.84
CA LEU A 49 0.21 -30.91 -14.53
C LEU A 49 1.64 -30.37 -14.67
N HIS A 50 1.83 -29.08 -14.37
CA HIS A 50 3.16 -28.51 -14.13
C HIS A 50 3.56 -28.77 -12.68
N LEU A 51 4.61 -29.57 -12.47
CA LEU A 51 5.12 -29.89 -11.14
C LEU A 51 6.10 -28.85 -10.59
N GLU A 52 6.83 -28.16 -11.48
CA GLU A 52 7.83 -27.17 -11.11
C GLU A 52 7.26 -25.75 -11.12
N GLU A 53 7.71 -24.91 -10.18
CA GLU A 53 7.45 -23.48 -10.20
C GLU A 53 8.64 -22.71 -10.78
N ARG A 54 8.38 -21.88 -11.80
CA ARG A 54 9.34 -20.89 -12.27
C ARG A 54 9.42 -19.74 -11.27
N ASN A 55 10.61 -19.43 -10.75
CA ASN A 55 10.88 -18.26 -9.89
C ASN A 55 9.79 -18.01 -8.81
N PRO A 56 9.56 -18.96 -7.90
CA PRO A 56 8.44 -18.88 -6.97
C PRO A 56 8.64 -17.79 -5.91
N THR A 57 7.58 -17.05 -5.63
CA THR A 57 7.43 -16.32 -4.37
C THR A 57 6.90 -17.27 -3.31
N SER A 58 7.49 -17.27 -2.11
CA SER A 58 7.03 -18.11 -0.99
C SER A 58 6.43 -17.27 0.14
N PHE A 59 5.46 -17.83 0.85
CA PHE A 59 4.75 -17.17 1.95
C PHE A 59 4.76 -18.04 3.20
N GLU A 60 5.04 -17.44 4.35
CA GLU A 60 4.79 -18.03 5.65
C GLU A 60 3.73 -17.22 6.39
N TYR A 61 2.93 -17.92 7.19
CA TYR A 61 1.80 -17.34 7.91
C TYR A 61 2.01 -17.36 9.42
N ASP A 62 1.39 -16.41 10.11
CA ASP A 62 1.20 -16.45 11.56
C ASP A 62 0.06 -17.44 11.95
N PRO A 63 -0.11 -17.74 13.25
CA PRO A 63 -1.12 -18.70 13.71
C PRO A 63 -2.56 -18.34 13.30
N ILE A 64 -2.87 -17.05 13.12
CA ILE A 64 -4.20 -16.59 12.72
C ILE A 64 -4.35 -16.40 11.20
N GLY A 65 -3.33 -16.76 10.42
CA GLY A 65 -3.40 -16.84 8.97
C GLY A 65 -3.06 -15.58 8.20
N ARG A 66 -2.41 -14.61 8.84
CA ARG A 66 -1.84 -13.44 8.16
C ARG A 66 -0.42 -13.76 7.67
N VAL A 67 0.01 -13.14 6.57
CA VAL A 67 1.37 -13.36 6.02
C VAL A 67 2.39 -12.70 6.95
N LYS A 68 3.29 -13.47 7.55
CA LYS A 68 4.37 -12.95 8.39
C LYS A 68 5.69 -12.82 7.65
N LYS A 69 5.86 -13.56 6.54
CA LYS A 69 7.09 -13.57 5.76
C LYS A 69 6.80 -13.87 4.30
N THR A 70 7.41 -13.10 3.41
CA THR A 70 7.39 -13.27 1.97
C THR A 70 8.83 -13.39 1.48
N ILE A 71 9.12 -14.43 0.70
CA ILE A 71 10.44 -14.62 0.07
C ILE A 71 10.22 -14.42 -1.43
N LEU A 72 10.74 -13.33 -1.97
CA LEU A 72 10.69 -13.05 -3.40
C LEU A 72 11.70 -13.95 -4.13
N PRO A 73 11.46 -14.28 -5.41
CA PRO A 73 12.50 -14.93 -6.20
C PRO A 73 13.75 -14.06 -6.24
N THR A 74 14.92 -14.69 -6.22
CA THR A 74 16.18 -14.00 -6.54
C THR A 74 16.00 -13.36 -7.93
N ALA A 75 16.08 -12.04 -8.00
CA ALA A 75 15.89 -11.37 -9.28
C ALA A 75 17.09 -11.68 -10.20
N TYR A 76 16.90 -11.34 -11.47
CA TYR A 76 17.81 -11.38 -12.61
C TYR A 76 19.34 -11.36 -12.31
N GLU A 77 20.14 -11.89 -13.25
CA GLU A 77 21.59 -12.12 -13.15
C GLU A 77 22.34 -11.03 -12.36
N GLY A 78 22.77 -11.37 -11.14
CA GLY A 78 23.54 -10.49 -10.26
C GLY A 78 23.15 -10.61 -8.78
N GLU A 79 21.90 -10.95 -8.47
CA GLU A 79 21.50 -11.24 -7.09
C GLU A 79 21.87 -12.68 -6.71
N THR A 80 22.56 -12.85 -5.58
CA THR A 80 22.95 -14.17 -5.06
C THR A 80 22.01 -14.67 -3.95
N THR A 81 21.14 -13.80 -3.44
CA THR A 81 20.22 -14.12 -2.36
C THR A 81 18.83 -13.55 -2.64
N PRO A 82 17.75 -14.25 -2.26
CA PRO A 82 16.40 -13.74 -2.42
C PRO A 82 16.12 -12.58 -1.47
N THR A 83 15.25 -11.65 -1.88
CA THR A 83 14.73 -10.63 -0.96
C THR A 83 13.70 -11.26 -0.03
N ILE A 84 13.92 -11.11 1.28
CA ILE A 84 13.01 -11.57 2.34
C ILE A 84 12.33 -10.37 2.96
N ILE A 85 11.01 -10.39 2.99
CA ILE A 85 10.16 -9.38 3.61
C ILE A 85 9.49 -10.03 4.81
N THR A 86 9.68 -9.49 6.02
CA THR A 86 9.03 -9.95 7.25
C THR A 86 8.07 -8.90 7.74
N THR A 87 6.84 -9.30 8.09
CA THR A 87 5.82 -8.41 8.63
C THR A 87 5.54 -8.75 10.09
N ALA A 88 5.86 -7.81 10.97
CA ALA A 88 5.45 -7.83 12.37
C ALA A 88 4.10 -7.12 12.51
N TYR A 89 3.17 -7.75 13.22
CA TYR A 89 1.87 -7.18 13.57
C TYR A 89 1.93 -6.72 15.03
N ASN A 90 2.43 -5.51 15.26
CA ASN A 90 2.71 -4.98 16.59
C ASN A 90 1.42 -4.77 17.41
N SER A 91 0.31 -4.44 16.74
CA SER A 91 -1.03 -4.36 17.33
C SER A 91 -2.12 -4.59 16.25
N ALA A 92 -3.40 -4.43 16.61
CA ALA A 92 -4.51 -4.52 15.66
C ALA A 92 -4.42 -3.48 14.53
N PHE A 93 -3.74 -2.36 14.76
CA PHE A 93 -3.65 -1.24 13.82
C PHE A 93 -2.22 -0.82 13.49
N GLU A 94 -1.23 -1.62 13.87
CA GLU A 94 0.17 -1.31 13.68
C GLU A 94 0.93 -2.49 13.09
N THR A 95 1.66 -2.22 12.01
CA THR A 95 2.53 -3.20 11.35
C THR A 95 3.90 -2.63 11.05
N THR A 96 4.94 -3.46 11.16
CA THR A 96 6.29 -3.14 10.67
C THR A 96 6.70 -4.19 9.64
N GLU A 97 7.06 -3.73 8.44
CA GLU A 97 7.61 -4.55 7.38
C GLU A 97 9.13 -4.34 7.31
N THR A 98 9.92 -5.41 7.35
CA THR A 98 11.38 -5.37 7.29
C THR A 98 11.88 -6.17 6.10
N HIS A 99 12.71 -5.55 5.27
CA HIS A 99 13.33 -6.15 4.10
C HIS A 99 14.73 -6.63 4.43
N SER A 100 15.17 -7.74 3.82
CA SER A 100 16.53 -8.27 4.00
C SER A 100 17.63 -7.33 3.48
N SER A 101 17.28 -6.32 2.69
CA SER A 101 18.15 -5.22 2.28
C SER A 101 18.48 -4.24 3.42
N GLY A 102 17.85 -4.38 4.59
CA GLY A 102 18.04 -3.51 5.74
C GLY A 102 17.05 -2.34 5.82
N THR A 103 16.18 -2.16 4.83
CA THR A 103 15.10 -1.16 4.90
C THR A 103 13.90 -1.68 5.69
N SER A 104 13.13 -0.79 6.29
CA SER A 104 11.85 -1.16 6.90
C SER A 104 10.82 -0.06 6.81
N LYS A 105 9.54 -0.42 6.95
CA LYS A 105 8.38 0.48 6.88
C LYS A 105 7.42 0.13 8.00
N ARG A 106 7.13 1.09 8.87
CA ARG A 106 6.11 0.98 9.92
C ARG A 106 4.89 1.79 9.54
N ILE A 107 3.71 1.19 9.68
CA ILE A 107 2.43 1.82 9.37
C ILE A 107 1.54 1.70 10.59
N VAL A 108 0.96 2.83 11.02
CA VAL A 108 -0.13 2.86 12.00
C VAL A 108 -1.40 3.39 11.38
N LYS A 109 -2.49 2.73 11.72
CA LYS A 109 -3.84 3.05 11.27
C LYS A 109 -4.74 3.36 12.46
N ASN A 110 -5.88 3.97 12.19
CA ASN A 110 -7.00 4.03 13.13
C ASN A 110 -7.94 2.84 12.93
N ALA A 111 -9.01 2.78 13.73
CA ALA A 111 -10.00 1.71 13.66
C ALA A 111 -10.80 1.66 12.34
N SER A 112 -10.87 2.78 11.62
CA SER A 112 -11.49 2.87 10.29
C SER A 112 -10.56 2.40 9.17
N GLY A 113 -9.31 2.05 9.49
CA GLY A 113 -8.30 1.61 8.53
C GLY A 113 -7.51 2.73 7.85
N GLU A 114 -7.72 3.98 8.25
CA GLU A 114 -7.02 5.15 7.73
C GLU A 114 -5.62 5.24 8.33
N ILE A 115 -4.63 5.62 7.53
CA ILE A 115 -3.22 5.66 7.95
C ILE A 115 -2.98 6.93 8.77
N LEU A 116 -2.64 6.80 10.04
CA LEU A 116 -2.28 7.94 10.90
C LEU A 116 -0.83 8.35 10.72
N TYR A 117 0.09 7.39 10.57
CA TYR A 117 1.47 7.68 10.23
C TYR A 117 2.15 6.52 9.52
N VAL A 118 3.16 6.87 8.72
CA VAL A 118 4.12 5.95 8.08
C VAL A 118 5.52 6.39 8.47
N GLU A 119 6.36 5.43 8.82
CA GLU A 119 7.76 5.64 9.14
C GLU A 119 8.61 4.70 8.28
N ASP A 120 9.47 5.26 7.46
CA ASP A 120 10.40 4.55 6.59
C ASP A 120 11.80 4.63 7.18
N PHE A 121 12.46 3.48 7.25
CA PHE A 121 13.83 3.34 7.72
C PHE A 121 14.70 2.88 6.55
N ALA A 122 15.73 3.66 6.26
CA ALA A 122 16.77 3.31 5.30
C ALA A 122 17.80 2.36 5.94
N SER A 123 18.59 1.71 5.10
CA SER A 123 19.63 0.77 5.54
C SER A 123 20.82 1.44 6.26
N ASP A 124 20.97 2.75 6.12
CA ASP A 124 21.98 3.57 6.81
C ASP A 124 21.54 4.04 8.21
N GLY A 125 20.35 3.63 8.66
CA GLY A 125 19.76 4.02 9.94
C GLY A 125 18.98 5.34 9.91
N SER A 126 18.94 6.04 8.77
CA SER A 126 18.08 7.22 8.60
C SER A 126 16.62 6.82 8.65
N ALA A 127 15.78 7.66 9.24
CA ALA A 127 14.33 7.47 9.28
C ALA A 127 13.61 8.71 8.77
N ALA A 128 12.54 8.50 8.01
CA ALA A 128 11.62 9.54 7.59
C ALA A 128 10.21 9.17 8.06
N LYS A 129 9.47 10.14 8.57
CA LYS A 129 8.13 9.89 9.09
C LYS A 129 7.16 10.91 8.55
N ILE A 130 5.99 10.45 8.13
CA ILE A 130 4.89 11.28 7.65
C ILE A 130 3.61 10.91 8.40
N GLY A 131 2.84 11.91 8.78
CA GLY A 131 1.57 11.75 9.47
C GLY A 131 0.40 12.30 8.67
N PHE A 132 -0.79 11.80 9.01
CA PHE A 132 -2.06 12.24 8.44
C PHE A 132 -3.13 12.42 9.52
N CYS A 133 -4.00 13.40 9.29
CA CYS A 133 -5.21 13.63 10.08
C CYS A 133 -6.44 13.54 9.20
N TYR A 134 -7.56 13.14 9.80
CA TYR A 134 -8.84 12.96 9.14
C TYR A 134 -9.94 13.64 9.95
N ASP A 135 -10.99 14.10 9.28
CA ASP A 135 -12.24 14.47 9.93
C ASP A 135 -13.08 13.21 10.26
N ILE A 136 -14.22 13.40 10.91
CA ILE A 136 -15.11 12.30 11.30
C ILE A 136 -15.74 11.55 10.11
N ALA A 137 -15.76 12.17 8.92
CA ALA A 137 -16.24 11.55 7.69
C ALA A 137 -15.13 10.81 6.94
N GLY A 138 -13.89 10.86 7.44
CA GLY A 138 -12.72 10.22 6.85
C GLY A 138 -12.04 11.04 5.74
N ASN A 139 -12.36 12.33 5.62
CA ASN A 139 -11.64 13.21 4.70
C ASN A 139 -10.33 13.65 5.35
N ARG A 140 -9.23 13.58 4.60
CA ARG A 140 -7.90 13.97 5.11
C ARG A 140 -7.82 15.47 5.33
N THR A 141 -7.60 15.92 6.56
CA THR A 141 -7.54 17.34 6.92
C THR A 141 -6.12 17.90 7.03
N LYS A 142 -5.11 17.04 7.19
CA LYS A 142 -3.71 17.44 7.30
C LYS A 142 -2.76 16.33 6.85
N LYS A 143 -1.66 16.69 6.20
CA LYS A 143 -0.43 15.88 6.07
C LYS A 143 0.74 16.67 6.65
N SER A 144 1.72 16.00 7.24
CA SER A 144 2.93 16.64 7.79
C SER A 144 4.07 15.67 7.80
N ASP A 145 5.27 16.14 7.45
CA ASP A 145 6.49 15.46 7.86
C ASP A 145 6.61 15.53 9.38
N LEU A 146 7.04 14.43 9.99
CA LEU A 146 7.22 14.23 11.43
C LEU A 146 8.70 13.96 11.69
N ASN A 147 9.53 14.93 11.26
CA ASN A 147 10.98 14.87 11.40
C ASN A 147 11.44 15.12 12.86
N ASP A 148 10.51 15.46 13.75
CA ASP A 148 10.70 15.54 15.19
C ASP A 148 10.02 14.36 15.92
N SER A 149 10.45 14.08 17.15
CA SER A 149 9.91 12.98 17.97
C SER A 149 8.44 13.18 18.40
N ASN A 150 7.79 14.26 17.96
CA ASN A 150 6.42 14.61 18.32
C ASN A 150 5.40 13.87 17.46
N LEU A 151 4.30 13.48 18.10
CA LEU A 151 3.12 12.98 17.38
C LEU A 151 2.40 14.12 16.68
N MET A 152 1.77 13.81 15.56
CA MET A 152 0.98 14.77 14.80
C MET A 152 -0.23 15.23 15.60
N SER A 153 -0.40 16.54 15.75
CA SER A 153 -1.66 17.12 16.24
C SER A 153 -2.67 17.19 15.11
N CYS A 154 -3.87 16.67 15.38
CA CYS A 154 -5.01 16.63 14.47
C CYS A 154 -6.15 17.51 14.98
N PRO A 155 -6.04 18.84 14.85
CA PRO A 155 -7.12 19.75 15.21
C PRO A 155 -8.33 19.55 14.28
N ASN A 156 -9.54 19.73 14.82
CA ASN A 156 -10.76 19.75 14.02
C ASN A 156 -10.71 20.93 13.04
N ALA A 157 -10.74 20.66 11.74
CA ALA A 157 -10.62 21.64 10.67
C ALA A 157 -11.90 22.48 10.44
N SER A 158 -12.65 22.79 11.51
CA SER A 158 -13.78 23.71 11.43
C SER A 158 -13.36 25.14 11.07
N ALA A 159 -12.06 25.46 11.23
CA ALA A 159 -11.48 26.79 11.05
C ALA A 159 -10.74 26.95 9.70
N GLY A 160 -11.22 26.35 8.62
CA GLY A 160 -10.65 26.55 7.27
C GLY A 160 -9.14 26.28 7.17
N VAL A 161 -8.50 26.78 6.10
CA VAL A 161 -7.05 26.72 5.90
C VAL A 161 -6.51 28.16 5.75
N PRO A 162 -5.85 28.72 6.77
CA PRO A 162 -5.57 30.17 6.79
C PRO A 162 -4.34 30.59 5.99
N THR A 163 -3.27 29.79 5.98
CA THR A 163 -1.99 30.12 5.32
C THR A 163 -1.24 28.85 4.93
N LYS A 164 -0.33 28.96 3.95
CA LYS A 164 0.63 27.89 3.67
C LYS A 164 1.56 27.64 4.85
N ASP A 165 2.07 26.42 4.96
CA ASP A 165 3.06 26.08 5.97
C ASP A 165 4.41 26.74 5.68
N VAL A 166 5.03 27.26 6.74
CA VAL A 166 6.37 27.85 6.73
C VAL A 166 7.25 27.27 7.85
N SER A 167 6.77 26.23 8.55
CA SER A 167 7.47 25.62 9.67
C SER A 167 8.63 24.70 9.27
N GLY A 168 8.76 24.40 7.96
CA GLY A 168 9.72 23.42 7.44
C GLY A 168 9.27 21.97 7.64
N LYS A 169 8.02 21.74 8.05
CA LYS A 169 7.43 20.40 8.24
C LYS A 169 6.60 19.94 7.03
N ASN A 170 6.67 20.66 5.92
CA ASN A 170 6.00 20.34 4.66
C ASN A 170 4.50 20.05 4.86
N GLN A 171 3.83 20.89 5.66
CA GLN A 171 2.44 20.63 6.03
C GLN A 171 1.48 21.09 4.95
N ALA A 172 0.57 20.22 4.55
CA ALA A 172 -0.60 20.63 3.78
C ALA A 172 -1.87 20.35 4.57
N PHE A 173 -2.87 21.17 4.30
CA PHE A 173 -4.13 21.20 5.03
C PHE A 173 -5.29 21.18 4.04
N TRP A 174 -6.39 20.57 4.44
CA TRP A 174 -7.64 20.57 3.69
C TRP A 174 -8.81 20.81 4.64
N SER A 175 -9.81 21.52 4.15
CA SER A 175 -11.08 21.73 4.82
C SER A 175 -12.22 21.39 3.87
N TYR A 176 -13.28 20.81 4.42
CA TYR A 176 -14.42 20.32 3.65
C TYR A 176 -15.71 20.97 4.14
N ASP A 177 -16.69 21.09 3.25
CA ASP A 177 -18.05 21.41 3.64
C ASP A 177 -18.78 20.20 4.23
N ALA A 178 -20.00 20.40 4.70
CA ALA A 178 -20.83 19.35 5.31
C ALA A 178 -21.18 18.21 4.35
N PHE A 179 -20.99 18.37 3.03
CA PHE A 179 -21.22 17.36 2.01
C PHE A 179 -19.90 16.68 1.57
N GLY A 180 -18.77 17.00 2.20
CA GLY A 180 -17.46 16.45 1.87
C GLY A 180 -16.79 17.11 0.66
N LYS A 181 -17.29 18.26 0.17
CA LYS A 181 -16.62 18.99 -0.91
C LYS A 181 -15.50 19.85 -0.35
N LEU A 182 -14.35 19.87 -1.05
CA LEU A 182 -13.18 20.62 -0.64
C LEU A 182 -13.48 22.13 -0.66
N ARG A 183 -13.38 22.81 0.48
CA ARG A 183 -13.58 24.27 0.60
C ARG A 183 -12.29 25.06 0.48
N ALA A 184 -11.22 24.56 1.08
CA ALA A 184 -9.92 25.19 1.00
C ALA A 184 -8.82 24.16 1.20
N GLU A 185 -7.69 24.40 0.56
CA GLU A 185 -6.46 23.67 0.77
C GLU A 185 -5.27 24.62 0.83
N SER A 186 -4.20 24.17 1.48
CA SER A 186 -2.91 24.83 1.38
C SER A 186 -1.82 23.84 1.11
N ASP A 187 -0.91 24.23 0.25
CA ASP A 187 0.33 23.53 -0.04
C ASP A 187 1.52 24.44 0.33
N PRO A 188 2.58 23.89 0.97
CA PRO A 188 3.72 24.70 1.41
C PRO A 188 4.43 25.41 0.24
N ASP A 189 4.41 24.82 -0.96
CA ASP A 189 5.04 25.37 -2.16
C ASP A 189 4.06 26.25 -2.94
N LEU A 190 2.83 25.79 -3.14
CA LEU A 190 1.86 26.45 -4.05
C LEU A 190 0.98 27.52 -3.40
N GLY A 191 0.94 27.61 -2.06
CA GLY A 191 0.13 28.61 -1.38
C GLY A 191 -1.23 28.08 -0.92
N VAL A 192 -2.25 28.93 -0.92
CA VAL A 192 -3.61 28.59 -0.44
C VAL A 192 -4.59 28.72 -1.59
N SER A 193 -5.44 27.71 -1.75
CA SER A 193 -6.55 27.71 -2.69
C SER A 193 -7.88 27.56 -1.97
N SER A 194 -8.93 28.16 -2.52
CA SER A 194 -10.29 28.12 -1.98
C SER A 194 -11.30 27.80 -3.07
N TYR A 195 -12.42 27.20 -2.70
CA TYR A 195 -13.46 26.74 -3.61
C TYR A 195 -14.84 27.07 -3.04
N ASN A 196 -15.68 27.69 -3.85
CA ASN A 196 -17.05 28.07 -3.50
C ASN A 196 -18.04 27.35 -4.39
N TYR A 197 -19.08 26.76 -3.79
CA TYR A 197 -20.09 25.99 -4.50
C TYR A 197 -21.48 26.61 -4.34
N ASN A 198 -22.34 26.42 -5.35
CA ASN A 198 -23.75 26.77 -5.26
C ASN A 198 -24.52 25.73 -4.42
N ALA A 199 -25.83 25.94 -4.20
CA ALA A 199 -26.67 25.03 -3.44
C ALA A 199 -26.88 23.65 -4.11
N PHE A 200 -26.66 23.54 -5.43
CA PHE A 200 -26.66 22.29 -6.17
C PHE A 200 -25.31 21.56 -6.11
N GLY A 201 -24.29 22.21 -5.54
CA GLY A 201 -22.94 21.71 -5.42
C GLY A 201 -22.04 21.99 -6.62
N ASP A 202 -22.43 22.82 -7.58
CA ASP A 202 -21.56 23.21 -8.68
C ASP A 202 -20.54 24.26 -8.22
N LEU A 203 -19.30 24.16 -8.72
CA LEU A 203 -18.25 25.13 -8.43
C LEU A 203 -18.59 26.48 -9.07
N ILE A 204 -18.70 27.54 -8.26
CA ILE A 204 -18.92 28.91 -8.73
C ILE A 204 -17.59 29.68 -8.85
N SER A 205 -16.63 29.44 -7.95
CA SER A 205 -15.39 30.21 -7.91
C SER A 205 -14.26 29.43 -7.23
N SER A 206 -13.02 29.65 -7.70
CA SER A 206 -11.80 29.23 -7.05
C SER A 206 -10.71 30.30 -7.11
N THR A 207 -9.78 30.25 -6.16
CA THR A 207 -8.60 31.15 -6.09
C THR A 207 -7.30 30.37 -6.13
#